data_AF-A0A956P385-F1
#
_entry.id   AF-A0A956P385-F1
#
_cell.length_a   1.000
_cell.length_b   1.000
_cell.length_c   1.000
_cell.angle_alpha   90.00
_cell.angle_beta   90.00
_cell.angle_gamma   90.00
#
_symmetry.space_group_name_H-M   'P 1'
#
loop_
_entity.id
_entity.type
_entity.pdbx_description
1 polymer ?
#
loop_
_entity_poly.entity_id
_entity_poly.type
_entity_poly.pdbx_seq_one_letter_code
_entity_poly.pdbx_strand_id
1 'polypeptide(L)'
;HLPIALWLAVGIAYAGHRWREVAGRMDFIRFSGELFIYYVLIALGGGVLTGFMAMIFQAIGIDIEPFFEQWMPCLVGGAVIIAAWLVEAKQSVIENMAPVLTRLFTPLVTLVLLAFLATVAWTGRGGAIERDALIAFDGLLLLVLGLLLYALSAREADAPVGIFDRLQLVLLVSALVADAVALAAIAGRISEFGLSPNRVAALGVNVLLLVNLGWSTVLHARFVRGRGTFAALEKWQTDYLPAYAAWAAIVVVVFPVVFGYA
;
A
#
# COMPACT_ATOMS: atom_id res chain seq x y z
N HIS A 1 -18.60 -9.60 -28.85
CA HIS A 1 -19.32 -8.51 -29.56
C HIS A 1 -20.34 -7.78 -28.68
N LEU A 2 -21.15 -8.48 -27.87
CA LEU A 2 -22.13 -7.84 -26.99
C LEU A 2 -21.56 -6.76 -26.05
N PRO A 3 -20.43 -6.97 -25.33
CA PRO A 3 -19.87 -5.92 -24.46
C PRO A 3 -19.45 -4.66 -25.22
N ILE A 4 -18.90 -4.84 -26.44
CA ILE A 4 -18.49 -3.73 -27.29
C ILE A 4 -19.71 -2.93 -27.78
N ALA A 5 -20.80 -3.61 -28.14
CA ALA A 5 -22.05 -2.97 -28.54
C ALA A 5 -22.70 -2.19 -27.40
N LEU A 6 -22.73 -2.76 -26.19
CA LEU A 6 -23.23 -2.08 -24.99
C LEU A 6 -22.35 -0.88 -24.62
N TRP A 7 -21.03 -1.02 -24.72
CA TRP A 7 -20.11 0.08 -24.47
C TRP A 7 -20.29 1.23 -25.47
N LEU A 8 -20.54 0.91 -26.74
CA LEU A 8 -20.87 1.92 -27.76
C LEU A 8 -22.18 2.64 -27.44
N ALA A 9 -23.20 1.91 -26.98
CA ALA A 9 -24.47 2.51 -26.55
C ALA A 9 -24.28 3.47 -25.36
N VAL A 10 -23.44 3.09 -24.40
CA VAL A 10 -23.01 3.97 -23.29
C VAL A 10 -22.28 5.20 -23.84
N GLY A 11 -21.39 5.04 -24.82
CA GLY A 11 -20.68 6.16 -25.46
C GLY A 11 -21.58 7.14 -26.19
N ILE A 12 -22.60 6.64 -26.88
CA ILE A 12 -23.63 7.49 -27.53
C ILE A 12 -24.42 8.25 -26.46
N ALA A 13 -24.81 7.60 -25.36
CA ALA A 13 -25.51 8.25 -24.26
C ALA A 13 -24.64 9.29 -23.55
N TYR A 14 -23.35 9.00 -23.33
CA TYR A 14 -22.37 9.89 -22.72
C TYR A 14 -22.11 11.14 -23.57
N ALA A 15 -21.87 10.99 -24.88
CA ALA A 15 -21.60 12.12 -25.76
C ALA A 15 -22.88 12.92 -26.12
N GLY A 16 -24.05 12.30 -26.02
CA GLY A 16 -25.33 12.93 -26.32
C GLY A 16 -25.35 13.58 -27.71
N HIS A 17 -25.72 14.86 -27.78
CA HIS A 17 -25.78 15.61 -29.03
C HIS A 17 -24.41 15.75 -29.73
N ARG A 18 -23.32 15.71 -28.96
CA ARG A 18 -21.93 15.85 -29.46
C ARG A 18 -21.42 14.60 -30.16
N TRP A 19 -22.15 13.48 -30.12
CA TRP A 19 -21.76 12.25 -30.83
C TRP A 19 -21.60 12.44 -32.35
N ARG A 20 -22.33 13.39 -32.93
CA ARG A 20 -22.21 13.72 -34.35
C ARG A 20 -20.91 14.47 -34.66
N GLU A 21 -20.32 15.13 -33.67
CA GLU A 21 -19.07 15.86 -33.76
C GLU A 21 -17.86 14.93 -33.57
N VAL A 22 -16.75 15.25 -34.22
CA VAL A 22 -15.48 14.53 -34.02
C VAL A 22 -15.00 14.68 -32.58
N ALA A 23 -15.15 15.87 -32.00
CA ALA A 23 -14.74 16.16 -30.63
C ALA A 23 -15.49 15.28 -29.61
N GLY A 24 -16.82 15.15 -29.70
CA GLY A 24 -17.58 14.30 -28.77
C GLY A 24 -17.22 12.82 -28.86
N ARG A 25 -16.92 12.30 -30.05
CA ARG A 25 -16.43 10.92 -30.21
C ARG A 25 -15.01 10.74 -29.66
N MET A 26 -14.13 11.74 -29.85
CA MET A 26 -12.77 11.72 -29.31
C MET A 26 -12.77 11.73 -27.79
N ASP A 27 -13.64 12.53 -27.16
CA ASP A 27 -13.79 12.57 -25.69
C ASP A 27 -14.22 11.20 -25.13
N PHE A 28 -15.15 10.52 -25.79
CA PHE A 28 -15.55 9.17 -25.39
C PHE A 28 -14.42 8.14 -25.52
N ILE A 29 -13.63 8.21 -26.59
CA ILE A 29 -12.46 7.32 -26.77
C ILE A 29 -11.44 7.57 -25.66
N ARG A 30 -11.15 8.83 -25.36
CA ARG A 30 -10.24 9.21 -24.28
C ARG A 30 -10.75 8.71 -22.93
N PHE A 31 -12.02 8.96 -22.61
CA PHE A 31 -12.67 8.47 -21.40
C PHE A 31 -12.54 6.95 -21.27
N SER A 32 -12.84 6.21 -22.35
CA SER A 32 -12.77 4.74 -22.36
C SER A 32 -11.35 4.23 -22.12
N GLY A 33 -10.35 4.88 -22.74
CA GLY A 33 -8.94 4.54 -22.55
C GLY A 33 -8.46 4.81 -21.13
N GLU A 34 -8.74 6.00 -20.59
CA GLU A 34 -8.35 6.36 -19.23
C GLU A 34 -9.06 5.48 -18.19
N LEU A 35 -10.36 5.21 -18.37
CA LEU A 35 -11.14 4.32 -17.51
C LEU A 35 -10.52 2.92 -17.46
N PHE A 36 -10.16 2.38 -18.62
CA PHE A 36 -9.54 1.06 -18.70
C PHE A 36 -8.23 1.01 -17.92
N ILE A 37 -7.36 2.02 -18.09
CA ILE A 37 -6.07 2.07 -17.39
C ILE A 37 -6.28 2.20 -15.87
N TYR A 38 -7.14 3.12 -15.42
CA TYR A 38 -7.44 3.26 -13.99
C TYR A 38 -8.03 1.99 -13.39
N TYR A 39 -8.98 1.37 -14.08
CA TYR A 39 -9.60 0.13 -13.62
C TYR A 39 -8.57 -1.00 -13.46
N VAL A 40 -7.69 -1.19 -14.46
CA VAL A 40 -6.63 -2.21 -14.39
C VAL A 40 -5.69 -1.94 -13.21
N LEU A 41 -5.26 -0.70 -13.03
CA LEU A 41 -4.37 -0.33 -11.90
C LEU A 41 -5.04 -0.55 -10.54
N ILE A 42 -6.31 -0.17 -10.40
CA ILE A 42 -7.08 -0.39 -9.17
C ILE A 42 -7.32 -1.88 -8.93
N ALA A 43 -7.64 -2.65 -9.96
CA ALA A 43 -7.86 -4.09 -9.86
C ALA A 43 -6.57 -4.83 -9.44
N LEU A 44 -5.43 -4.48 -10.04
CA LEU A 44 -4.13 -5.05 -9.67
C LEU A 44 -3.75 -4.67 -8.24
N GLY A 45 -3.85 -3.40 -7.87
CA GLY A 45 -3.56 -2.95 -6.50
C GLY A 45 -4.51 -3.57 -5.47
N GLY A 46 -5.79 -3.72 -5.82
CA GLY A 46 -6.79 -4.39 -5.00
C GLY A 46 -6.51 -5.88 -4.84
N GLY A 47 -6.05 -6.55 -5.90
CA GLY A 47 -5.59 -7.94 -5.84
C GLY A 47 -4.37 -8.12 -4.93
N VAL A 48 -3.38 -7.23 -5.03
CA VAL A 48 -2.21 -7.23 -4.12
C VAL A 48 -2.64 -7.03 -2.67
N LEU A 49 -3.52 -6.06 -2.40
CA LEU A 49 -4.04 -5.81 -1.05
C LEU A 49 -4.82 -7.01 -0.50
N THR A 50 -5.66 -7.62 -1.33
CA THR A 50 -6.43 -8.84 -1.01
C THR A 50 -5.49 -9.99 -0.68
N GLY A 51 -4.43 -10.19 -1.47
CA GLY A 51 -3.41 -11.21 -1.22
C GLY A 51 -2.68 -10.99 0.11
N PHE A 52 -2.25 -9.76 0.40
CA PHE A 52 -1.66 -9.44 1.70
C PHE A 52 -2.63 -9.68 2.85
N MET A 53 -3.89 -9.25 2.73
CA MET A 53 -4.90 -9.45 3.75
C MET A 53 -5.13 -10.95 4.01
N ALA A 54 -5.22 -11.78 2.96
CA ALA A 54 -5.34 -13.23 3.09
C ALA A 54 -4.17 -13.83 3.87
N MET A 55 -2.93 -13.50 3.46
CA MET A 55 -1.72 -14.04 4.09
C MET A 55 -1.59 -13.64 5.56
N ILE A 56 -1.83 -12.37 5.91
CA ILE A 56 -1.66 -11.90 7.30
C ILE A 56 -2.75 -12.39 8.26
N PHE A 57 -3.99 -12.57 7.79
CA PHE A 57 -5.06 -13.11 8.64
C PHE A 57 -4.97 -14.63 8.76
N GLN A 58 -4.60 -15.33 7.68
CA GLN A 58 -4.31 -16.76 7.75
C GLN A 58 -3.17 -17.05 8.72
N ALA A 59 -2.14 -16.18 8.76
CA ALA A 59 -1.02 -16.28 9.68
C ALA A 59 -1.39 -16.30 11.17
N ILE A 60 -2.53 -15.71 11.54
CA ILE A 60 -3.07 -15.68 12.91
C ILE A 60 -4.21 -16.70 13.10
N GLY A 61 -4.35 -17.62 12.14
CA GLY A 61 -5.33 -18.70 12.14
C GLY A 61 -6.76 -18.22 11.88
N ILE A 62 -6.94 -17.17 11.09
CA ILE A 62 -8.26 -16.66 10.70
C ILE A 62 -8.41 -16.79 9.20
N ASP A 63 -9.40 -17.59 8.81
CA ASP A 63 -9.81 -17.69 7.43
C ASP A 63 -10.73 -16.51 7.06
N ILE A 64 -10.34 -15.78 6.02
CA ILE A 64 -11.06 -14.64 5.49
C ILE A 64 -11.57 -14.88 4.06
N GLU A 65 -11.41 -16.09 3.53
CA GLU A 65 -11.99 -16.49 2.23
C GLU A 65 -13.49 -16.18 2.14
N PRO A 66 -14.33 -16.48 3.17
CA PRO A 66 -15.76 -16.16 3.11
C PRO A 66 -16.05 -14.66 3.00
N PHE A 67 -15.19 -13.82 3.60
CA PHE A 67 -15.31 -12.36 3.47
C PHE A 67 -15.06 -11.94 2.01
N PHE A 68 -14.06 -12.52 1.34
CA PHE A 68 -13.81 -12.22 -0.05
C PHE A 68 -14.92 -12.71 -0.97
N GLU A 69 -15.41 -13.93 -0.81
CA GLU A 69 -16.50 -14.45 -1.64
C GLU A 69 -17.73 -13.52 -1.61
N GLN A 70 -18.05 -12.99 -0.42
CA GLN A 70 -19.18 -12.09 -0.25
C GLN A 70 -18.92 -10.67 -0.81
N TRP A 71 -17.73 -10.11 -0.61
CA TRP A 71 -17.45 -8.70 -0.92
C TRP A 71 -16.75 -8.46 -2.26
N MET A 72 -16.17 -9.50 -2.89
CA MET A 72 -15.44 -9.38 -4.16
C MET A 72 -16.29 -8.75 -5.28
N PRO A 73 -17.57 -9.11 -5.48
CA PRO A 73 -18.39 -8.45 -6.50
C PRO A 73 -18.56 -6.95 -6.24
N CYS A 74 -18.70 -6.56 -4.97
CA CYS A 74 -18.80 -5.17 -4.56
C CYS A 74 -17.48 -4.42 -4.77
N LEU A 75 -16.33 -5.04 -4.48
CA LEU A 75 -15.01 -4.44 -4.69
C LEU A 75 -14.73 -4.23 -6.18
N VAL A 76 -15.03 -5.23 -7.02
CA VAL A 76 -14.88 -5.15 -8.48
C VAL A 76 -15.82 -4.10 -9.07
N GLY A 77 -17.10 -4.12 -8.71
CA GLY A 77 -18.07 -3.11 -9.15
C GLY A 77 -17.72 -1.70 -8.68
N GLY A 78 -17.30 -1.57 -7.42
CA GLY A 78 -16.84 -0.31 -6.83
C GLY A 78 -15.61 0.25 -7.54
N ALA A 79 -14.66 -0.60 -7.95
CA ALA A 79 -13.49 -0.19 -8.72
C ALA A 79 -13.87 0.44 -10.06
N VAL A 80 -14.89 -0.08 -10.76
CA VAL A 80 -15.40 0.53 -12.01
C VAL A 80 -15.96 1.93 -11.75
N ILE A 81 -16.76 2.08 -10.69
CA ILE A 81 -17.39 3.36 -10.33
C ILE A 81 -16.33 4.40 -9.94
N ILE A 82 -15.37 4.00 -9.10
CA ILE A 82 -14.27 4.88 -8.68
C ILE A 82 -13.41 5.27 -9.87
N ALA A 83 -13.07 4.32 -10.75
CA ALA A 83 -12.29 4.61 -11.95
C ALA A 83 -13.03 5.58 -12.89
N ALA A 84 -14.33 5.39 -13.11
CA ALA A 84 -15.13 6.29 -13.94
C ALA A 84 -15.23 7.70 -13.35
N TRP A 85 -15.43 7.80 -12.03
CA TRP A 85 -15.43 9.09 -11.34
C TRP A 85 -14.07 9.79 -11.42
N LEU A 86 -12.97 9.04 -11.28
CA LEU A 86 -11.61 9.58 -11.38
C LEU A 86 -11.32 10.18 -12.75
N VAL A 87 -11.74 9.51 -13.83
CA VAL A 87 -11.58 10.04 -15.19
C VAL A 87 -12.33 11.35 -15.36
N GLU A 88 -13.59 11.40 -14.92
CA GLU A 88 -14.44 12.58 -15.09
C GLU A 88 -13.96 13.77 -14.24
N ALA A 89 -13.61 13.52 -12.98
CA ALA A 89 -13.13 14.54 -12.06
C ALA A 89 -11.75 15.11 -12.45
N LYS A 90 -11.01 14.43 -13.33
CA LYS A 90 -9.62 14.77 -13.70
C LYS A 90 -9.41 15.16 -15.16
N GLN A 91 -10.45 15.31 -15.98
CA GLN A 91 -10.31 15.65 -17.42
C GLN A 91 -9.45 16.90 -17.74
N SER A 92 -9.18 17.78 -16.78
CA SER A 92 -8.42 19.04 -16.98
C SER A 92 -7.01 19.08 -16.38
N VAL A 93 -6.56 18.06 -15.64
CA VAL A 93 -5.23 18.05 -15.01
C VAL A 93 -4.57 16.70 -15.26
N ILE A 94 -3.50 16.70 -16.06
CA ILE A 94 -2.57 15.56 -16.19
C ILE A 94 -1.81 15.46 -14.86
N GLU A 95 -2.48 14.98 -13.81
CA GLU A 95 -1.79 14.46 -12.65
C GLU A 95 -1.25 13.07 -13.01
N ASN A 96 -0.08 12.74 -12.48
CA ASN A 96 0.45 11.38 -12.54
C ASN A 96 -0.61 10.40 -11.98
N MET A 97 -0.64 9.14 -12.41
CA MET A 97 -1.66 8.19 -11.94
C MET A 97 -1.40 7.70 -10.50
N ALA A 98 -0.13 7.69 -10.08
CA ALA A 98 0.25 7.14 -8.79
C ALA A 98 -0.18 7.96 -7.53
N PRO A 99 -0.41 9.29 -7.54
CA PRO A 99 -0.99 10.02 -6.40
C PRO A 99 -2.44 9.63 -6.18
N VAL A 100 -3.15 9.42 -7.27
CA VAL A 100 -4.55 8.97 -7.26
C VAL A 100 -4.63 7.60 -6.60
N LEU A 101 -3.79 6.65 -7.03
CA LEU A 101 -3.71 5.33 -6.41
C LEU A 101 -3.32 5.42 -4.93
N THR A 102 -2.33 6.25 -4.59
CA THR A 102 -1.91 6.42 -3.19
C THR A 102 -3.06 6.94 -2.32
N ARG A 103 -3.82 7.94 -2.80
CA ARG A 103 -5.00 8.46 -2.08
C ARG A 103 -6.10 7.41 -1.94
N LEU A 104 -6.24 6.51 -2.90
CA LEU A 104 -7.21 5.42 -2.84
C LEU A 104 -6.78 4.31 -1.88
N PHE A 105 -5.52 3.85 -1.95
CA PHE A 105 -5.03 2.70 -1.21
C PHE A 105 -4.60 3.02 0.22
N THR A 106 -4.13 4.23 0.52
CA THR A 106 -3.76 4.65 1.89
C THR A 106 -4.86 4.36 2.92
N PRO A 107 -6.13 4.80 2.75
CA PRO A 107 -7.19 4.49 3.71
C PRO A 107 -7.49 3.00 3.78
N LEU A 108 -7.49 2.28 2.65
CA LEU A 108 -7.76 0.84 2.61
C LEU A 108 -6.70 0.05 3.39
N VAL A 109 -5.41 0.31 3.14
CA VAL A 109 -4.30 -0.32 3.86
C VAL A 109 -4.34 0.04 5.35
N THR A 110 -4.71 1.29 5.69
CA THR A 110 -4.88 1.70 7.09
C THR A 110 -5.95 0.86 7.79
N LEU A 111 -7.11 0.67 7.15
CA LEU A 111 -8.19 -0.14 7.70
C LEU A 111 -7.78 -1.59 7.88
N VAL A 112 -7.08 -2.18 6.90
CA VAL A 112 -6.57 -3.55 6.98
C VAL A 112 -5.60 -3.70 8.16
N LEU A 113 -4.64 -2.78 8.32
CA LEU A 113 -3.71 -2.80 9.44
C LEU A 113 -4.41 -2.64 10.79
N LEU A 114 -5.35 -1.71 10.91
CA LEU A 114 -6.13 -1.53 12.14
C LEU A 114 -6.96 -2.78 12.48
N ALA A 115 -7.62 -3.38 11.50
CA ALA A 115 -8.37 -4.62 11.68
C ALA A 115 -7.46 -5.76 12.12
N PHE A 116 -6.30 -5.90 11.48
CA PHE A 116 -5.29 -6.89 11.85
C PHE A 116 -4.82 -6.69 13.31
N LEU A 117 -4.42 -5.47 13.67
CA LEU A 117 -3.95 -5.16 15.03
C LEU A 117 -5.04 -5.40 16.08
N ALA A 118 -6.28 -4.98 15.82
CA ALA A 118 -7.41 -5.22 16.71
C ALA A 118 -7.63 -6.72 16.93
N THR A 119 -7.50 -7.51 15.86
CA THR A 119 -7.64 -8.96 15.90
C THR A 119 -6.52 -9.62 16.69
N VAL A 120 -5.26 -9.19 16.51
CA VAL A 120 -4.13 -9.68 17.31
C VAL A 120 -4.32 -9.33 18.79
N ALA A 121 -4.73 -8.11 19.09
CA ALA A 121 -4.99 -7.67 20.47
C ALA A 121 -6.12 -8.47 21.12
N TRP A 122 -7.17 -8.81 20.37
CA TRP A 122 -8.30 -9.59 20.86
C TRP A 122 -7.97 -11.08 21.05
N THR A 123 -7.26 -11.67 20.09
CA THR A 123 -6.97 -13.12 20.10
C THR A 123 -5.73 -13.49 20.91
N GLY A 124 -4.85 -12.53 21.21
CA GLY A 124 -3.56 -12.77 21.86
C GLY A 124 -2.56 -13.55 20.99
N ARG A 125 -2.87 -13.78 19.71
CA ARG A 125 -2.08 -14.65 18.80
C ARG A 125 -0.87 -13.97 18.16
N GLY A 126 -0.43 -12.82 18.67
CA GLY A 126 0.68 -12.07 18.09
C GLY A 126 2.01 -12.83 18.01
N GLY A 127 2.23 -13.81 18.91
CA GLY A 127 3.42 -14.67 18.91
C GLY A 127 3.32 -15.93 18.05
N ALA A 128 2.11 -16.32 17.62
CA ALA A 128 1.83 -17.56 16.89
C ALA A 128 1.82 -17.37 15.36
N ILE A 129 2.39 -16.27 14.87
CA ILE A 129 2.51 -16.01 13.43
C ILE A 129 3.25 -17.21 12.80
N GLU A 130 2.80 -17.72 11.66
CA GLU A 130 3.43 -18.84 10.98
C GLU A 130 4.72 -18.45 10.20
N ARG A 131 5.46 -19.45 9.71
CA ARG A 131 6.75 -19.29 9.03
C ARG A 131 6.66 -18.44 7.76
N ASP A 132 5.60 -18.62 6.99
CA ASP A 132 5.43 -18.01 5.66
C ASP A 132 4.80 -16.60 5.73
N ALA A 133 4.24 -16.25 6.88
CA ALA A 133 3.59 -14.96 7.10
C ALA A 133 4.54 -13.77 7.23
N LEU A 134 5.80 -14.01 7.60
CA LEU A 134 6.78 -12.93 7.79
C LEU A 134 7.09 -12.20 6.47
N ILE A 135 7.14 -12.94 5.36
CA ILE A 135 7.34 -12.35 4.02
C ILE A 135 6.14 -11.46 3.65
N ALA A 136 4.93 -11.88 4.02
CA ALA A 136 3.73 -11.08 3.80
C ALA A 136 3.74 -9.79 4.64
N PHE A 137 4.18 -9.84 5.91
CA PHE A 137 4.34 -8.64 6.74
C PHE A 137 5.38 -7.68 6.16
N ASP A 138 6.56 -8.18 5.80
CA ASP A 138 7.61 -7.36 5.20
C ASP A 138 7.12 -6.69 3.91
N GLY A 139 6.44 -7.45 3.05
CA GLY A 139 5.85 -6.93 1.83
C GLY A 139 4.76 -5.88 2.10
N LEU A 140 3.93 -6.07 3.12
CA LEU A 140 2.91 -5.10 3.53
C LEU A 140 3.55 -3.81 4.08
N LEU A 141 4.59 -3.92 4.91
CA LEU A 141 5.32 -2.76 5.44
C LEU A 141 6.07 -2.02 4.32
N LEU A 142 6.62 -2.73 3.34
CA LEU A 142 7.18 -2.14 2.12
C LEU A 142 6.10 -1.43 1.30
N LEU A 143 4.89 -1.98 1.20
CA LEU A 143 3.75 -1.29 0.59
C LEU A 143 3.40 0.00 1.34
N VAL A 144 3.36 -0.03 2.68
CA VAL A 144 3.17 1.18 3.49
C VAL A 144 4.25 2.22 3.24
N LEU A 145 5.52 1.80 3.19
CA LEU A 145 6.64 2.68 2.88
C LEU A 145 6.49 3.27 1.46
N GLY A 146 6.12 2.47 0.48
CA GLY A 146 5.85 2.94 -0.88
C GLY A 146 4.73 3.99 -0.93
N LEU A 147 3.62 3.73 -0.22
CA LEU A 147 2.52 4.69 -0.07
C LEU A 147 2.97 5.98 0.63
N LEU A 148 3.82 5.89 1.66
CA LEU A 148 4.40 7.06 2.32
C LEU A 148 5.26 7.87 1.35
N LEU A 149 6.23 7.24 0.69
CA LEU A 149 7.13 7.91 -0.26
C LEU A 149 6.34 8.62 -1.36
N TYR A 150 5.33 7.94 -1.89
CA TYR A 150 4.51 8.49 -2.95
C TYR A 150 3.62 9.65 -2.45
N ALA A 151 3.03 9.49 -1.26
CA ALA A 151 2.27 10.54 -0.61
C ALA A 151 3.11 11.80 -0.38
N LEU A 152 4.36 11.66 0.02
CA LEU A 152 5.30 12.77 0.16
C LEU A 152 5.57 13.39 -1.23
N SER A 153 5.94 12.58 -2.22
CA SER A 153 6.26 13.07 -3.57
C SER A 153 5.13 13.84 -4.25
N ALA A 154 3.86 13.53 -3.93
CA ALA A 154 2.70 14.18 -4.54
C ALA A 154 2.08 15.30 -3.70
N ARG A 155 2.65 15.61 -2.53
CA ARG A 155 2.15 16.67 -1.66
C ARG A 155 2.78 18.00 -2.05
N GLU A 156 1.96 19.03 -2.21
CA GLU A 156 2.45 20.40 -2.31
C GLU A 156 3.09 20.83 -0.97
N ALA A 157 4.32 21.35 -1.03
CA ALA A 157 5.14 21.59 0.17
C ALA A 157 4.56 22.68 1.09
N ASP A 158 3.83 23.64 0.51
CA ASP A 158 3.21 24.79 1.17
C ASP A 158 1.74 24.57 1.53
N ALA A 159 1.14 23.46 1.09
CA ALA A 159 -0.25 23.14 1.40
C ALA A 159 -0.46 22.91 2.91
N PRO A 160 -1.56 23.45 3.49
CA PRO A 160 -1.87 23.28 4.91
C PRO A 160 -2.10 21.80 5.26
N VAL A 161 -1.96 21.47 6.54
CA VAL A 161 -2.17 20.10 7.03
C VAL A 161 -3.63 19.68 6.83
N GLY A 162 -3.83 18.62 6.06
CA GLY A 162 -5.14 18.09 5.70
C GLY A 162 -5.59 16.88 6.54
N ILE A 163 -6.79 16.38 6.24
CA ILE A 163 -7.29 15.11 6.79
C ILE A 163 -6.41 13.93 6.32
N PHE A 164 -5.93 13.98 5.07
CA PHE A 164 -5.08 12.94 4.51
C PHE A 164 -3.74 12.82 5.25
N ASP A 165 -3.14 13.94 5.68
CA ASP A 165 -1.90 13.93 6.48
C ASP A 165 -2.11 13.21 7.83
N ARG A 166 -3.29 13.40 8.46
CA ARG A 166 -3.68 12.70 9.68
C ARG A 166 -3.92 11.21 9.45
N LEU A 167 -4.59 10.86 8.34
CA LEU A 167 -4.77 9.46 7.94
C LEU A 167 -3.43 8.75 7.73
N GLN A 168 -2.48 9.40 7.05
CA GLN A 168 -1.12 8.87 6.93
C GLN A 168 -0.44 8.68 8.28
N LEU A 169 -0.63 9.61 9.22
CA LEU A 169 -0.08 9.42 10.56
C LEU A 169 -0.66 8.18 11.23
N VAL A 170 -1.96 7.94 11.10
CA VAL A 170 -2.61 6.71 11.60
C VAL A 170 -2.04 5.47 10.90
N LEU A 171 -1.83 5.53 9.58
CA LEU A 171 -1.21 4.45 8.82
C LEU A 171 0.18 4.12 9.37
N LEU A 172 1.03 5.14 9.56
CA LEU A 172 2.40 4.98 10.04
C LEU A 172 2.46 4.42 11.45
N VAL A 173 1.62 4.93 12.36
CA VAL A 173 1.51 4.40 13.72
C VAL A 173 1.05 2.94 13.70
N SER A 174 0.04 2.61 12.88
CA SER A 174 -0.45 1.23 12.77
C SER A 174 0.62 0.30 12.21
N ALA A 175 1.34 0.73 11.17
CA ALA A 175 2.45 -0.03 10.60
C ALA A 175 3.57 -0.25 11.62
N LEU A 176 3.93 0.77 12.41
CA LEU A 176 4.97 0.66 13.44
C LEU A 176 4.60 -0.34 14.53
N VAL A 177 3.34 -0.37 14.95
CA VAL A 177 2.84 -1.36 15.93
C VAL A 177 2.86 -2.76 15.31
N ALA A 178 2.43 -2.90 14.05
CA ALA A 178 2.45 -4.19 13.35
C ALA A 178 3.88 -4.72 13.17
N ASP A 179 4.83 -3.86 12.81
CA ASP A 179 6.26 -4.15 12.69
C ASP A 179 6.85 -4.61 14.04
N ALA A 180 6.51 -3.91 15.14
CA ALA A 180 6.93 -4.35 16.48
C ALA A 180 6.38 -5.74 16.86
N VAL A 181 5.14 -6.06 16.47
CA VAL A 181 4.57 -7.41 16.65
C VAL A 181 5.33 -8.45 15.81
N ALA A 182 5.63 -8.13 14.54
CA ALA A 182 6.40 -9.00 13.66
C ALA A 182 7.80 -9.27 14.21
N LEU A 183 8.51 -8.23 14.66
CA LEU A 183 9.83 -8.33 15.29
C LEU A 183 9.80 -9.21 16.54
N ALA A 184 8.80 -9.06 17.41
CA ALA A 184 8.64 -9.89 18.59
C ALA A 184 8.47 -11.37 18.23
N ALA A 185 7.65 -11.66 17.20
CA ALA A 185 7.46 -13.01 16.69
C ALA A 185 8.76 -13.60 16.09
N ILE A 186 9.52 -12.82 15.32
CA ILE A 186 10.82 -13.26 14.77
C ILE A 186 11.82 -13.55 15.89
N ALA A 187 11.93 -12.66 16.88
CA ALA A 187 12.84 -12.79 18.00
C ALA A 187 12.57 -14.06 18.82
N GLY A 188 11.30 -14.33 19.15
CA GLY A 188 10.89 -15.56 19.83
C GLY A 188 11.32 -16.82 19.06
N ARG A 189 11.10 -16.84 17.74
CA ARG A 189 11.51 -17.98 16.91
C ARG A 189 13.02 -18.15 16.78
N ILE A 190 13.78 -17.05 16.78
CA ILE A 190 15.25 -17.14 16.78
C ILE A 190 15.73 -17.76 18.10
N SER A 191 15.12 -17.39 19.23
CA SER A 191 15.47 -17.99 20.51
C SER A 191 15.12 -19.47 20.61
N GLU A 192 14.01 -19.90 20.01
CA GLU A 192 13.55 -21.31 20.06
C GLU A 192 14.26 -22.21 19.04
N PHE A 193 14.38 -21.76 17.80
CA PHE A 193 14.81 -22.59 16.66
C PHE A 193 16.16 -22.17 16.08
N GLY A 194 16.92 -21.31 16.76
CA GLY A 194 18.25 -20.83 16.35
C GLY A 194 18.26 -19.84 15.18
N LEU A 195 19.42 -19.54 14.62
CA LEU A 195 19.56 -18.63 13.48
C LEU A 195 19.36 -19.38 12.15
N SER A 196 18.61 -18.80 11.22
CA SER A 196 18.62 -19.20 9.80
C SER A 196 18.69 -17.96 8.90
N PRO A 197 19.23 -18.09 7.68
CA PRO A 197 19.41 -16.95 6.79
C PRO A 197 18.09 -16.20 6.53
N ASN A 198 16.99 -16.90 6.21
CA ASN A 198 15.69 -16.24 6.02
C ASN A 198 15.21 -15.46 7.27
N ARG A 199 15.48 -15.96 8.48
CA ARG A 199 15.07 -15.29 9.73
C ARG A 199 15.92 -14.06 10.02
N VAL A 200 17.23 -14.15 9.76
CA VAL A 200 18.14 -13.00 9.90
C VAL A 200 17.85 -11.93 8.84
N ALA A 201 17.54 -12.35 7.60
CA ALA A 201 17.10 -11.46 6.52
C ALA A 201 15.84 -10.69 6.93
N ALA A 202 14.78 -11.40 7.33
CA ALA A 202 13.53 -10.80 7.76
C ALA A 202 13.74 -9.88 8.97
N LEU A 203 14.50 -10.31 9.98
CA LEU A 203 14.80 -9.48 11.16
C LEU A 203 15.44 -8.15 10.75
N GLY A 204 16.45 -8.16 9.87
CA GLY A 204 17.13 -6.93 9.48
C GLY A 204 16.25 -6.02 8.61
N VAL A 205 15.41 -6.58 7.72
CA VAL A 205 14.42 -5.78 6.98
C VAL A 205 13.44 -5.09 7.93
N ASN A 206 12.86 -5.84 8.89
CA ASN A 206 11.97 -5.24 9.88
C ASN A 206 12.68 -4.18 10.73
N VAL A 207 13.92 -4.41 11.17
CA VAL A 207 14.68 -3.38 11.93
C VAL A 207 14.90 -2.12 11.08
N LEU A 208 15.23 -2.26 9.80
CA LEU A 208 15.39 -1.12 8.90
C LEU A 208 14.08 -0.35 8.70
N LEU A 209 12.97 -1.08 8.54
CA LEU A 209 11.64 -0.49 8.41
C LEU A 209 11.21 0.17 9.72
N LEU A 210 11.45 -0.44 10.87
CA LEU A 210 11.14 0.10 12.19
C LEU A 210 11.83 1.45 12.42
N VAL A 211 13.12 1.53 12.10
CA VAL A 211 13.89 2.79 12.23
C VAL A 211 13.37 3.84 11.24
N ASN A 212 13.16 3.47 9.97
CA ASN A 212 12.67 4.39 8.95
C ASN A 212 11.27 4.92 9.28
N LEU A 213 10.31 4.02 9.48
CA LEU A 213 8.91 4.33 9.76
C LEU A 213 8.76 4.97 11.14
N GLY A 214 9.55 4.56 12.13
CA GLY A 214 9.55 5.14 13.47
C GLY A 214 9.94 6.62 13.45
N TRP A 215 11.06 6.96 12.82
CA TRP A 215 11.46 8.37 12.70
C TRP A 215 10.53 9.16 11.77
N SER A 216 10.04 8.54 10.69
CA SER A 216 9.02 9.15 9.83
C SER A 216 7.76 9.49 10.61
N THR A 217 7.30 8.60 11.49
CA THR A 217 6.14 8.82 12.36
C THR A 217 6.36 10.03 13.26
N VAL A 218 7.56 10.15 13.87
CA VAL A 218 7.91 11.29 14.73
C VAL A 218 7.90 12.60 13.94
N LEU A 219 8.56 12.63 12.79
CA LEU A 219 8.61 13.82 11.93
C LEU A 219 7.21 14.20 11.42
N HIS A 220 6.41 13.21 11.01
CA HIS A 220 5.06 13.40 10.49
C HIS A 220 4.12 13.89 11.59
N ALA A 221 4.24 13.35 12.81
CA ALA A 221 3.50 13.84 13.98
C ALA A 221 3.88 15.30 14.33
N ARG A 222 5.17 15.66 14.23
CA ARG A 222 5.62 17.05 14.43
C ARG A 222 5.06 17.97 13.35
N PHE A 223 5.07 17.54 12.10
CA PHE A 223 4.50 18.26 10.97
C PHE A 223 2.99 18.52 11.16
N VAL A 224 2.22 17.47 11.47
CA VAL A 224 0.76 17.58 11.74
C VAL A 224 0.45 18.49 12.94
N ARG A 225 1.36 18.55 13.94
CA ARG A 225 1.24 19.45 15.10
C ARG A 225 1.73 20.88 14.84
N GLY A 226 2.17 21.21 13.62
CA GLY A 226 2.71 22.53 13.25
C GLY A 226 4.10 22.83 13.83
N ARG A 227 4.85 21.81 14.27
CA ARG A 227 6.16 21.93 14.93
C ARG A 227 7.32 21.34 14.11
N GLY A 228 7.11 21.10 12.82
CA GLY A 228 8.07 20.51 11.90
C GLY A 228 7.81 20.94 10.46
N THR A 229 8.80 20.78 9.61
CA THR A 229 8.73 21.12 8.18
C THR A 229 8.57 19.87 7.33
N PHE A 230 7.88 20.00 6.20
CA PHE A 230 7.75 18.93 5.22
C PHE A 230 9.13 18.47 4.68
N ALA A 231 10.03 19.42 4.43
CA ALA A 231 11.40 19.15 3.97
C ALA A 231 12.19 18.19 4.89
N ALA A 232 11.90 18.17 6.20
CA ALA A 232 12.57 17.25 7.12
C ALA A 232 12.17 15.78 6.86
N LEU A 233 10.90 15.53 6.49
CA LEU A 233 10.43 14.20 6.10
C LEU A 233 11.09 13.73 4.80
N GLU A 234 11.13 14.61 3.82
CA GLU A 234 11.70 14.34 2.50
C GLU A 234 13.21 14.05 2.57
N LYS A 235 13.93 14.86 3.36
CA LYS A 235 15.35 14.65 3.65
C LYS A 235 15.59 13.32 4.37
N TRP A 236 14.78 12.98 5.37
CA TRP A 236 14.92 11.71 6.07
C TRP A 236 14.77 10.51 5.13
N GLN A 237 13.75 10.53 4.27
CA GLN A 237 13.49 9.42 3.34
C GLN A 237 14.60 9.25 2.31
N THR A 238 15.15 10.35 1.79
CA THR A 238 16.23 10.32 0.81
C THR A 238 17.58 9.93 1.44
N ASP A 239 17.90 10.46 2.63
CA ASP A 239 19.13 10.13 3.36
C ASP A 239 19.16 8.66 3.84
N TYR A 240 18.01 7.99 3.94
CA TYR A 240 17.92 6.60 4.39
C TYR A 240 18.13 5.57 3.26
N LEU A 241 18.09 5.98 1.99
CA LEU A 241 18.30 5.08 0.84
C LEU A 241 19.60 4.26 0.91
N PRO A 242 20.76 4.83 1.30
CA PRO A 242 21.99 4.06 1.44
C PRO A 242 21.89 2.94 2.48
N ALA A 243 21.06 3.07 3.52
CA ALA A 243 20.87 2.02 4.51
C ALA A 243 20.19 0.78 3.91
N TYR A 244 19.17 0.98 3.06
CA TYR A 244 18.55 -0.13 2.31
C TYR A 244 19.54 -0.80 1.36
N ALA A 245 20.35 -0.01 0.65
CA ALA A 245 21.36 -0.54 -0.26
C ALA A 245 22.45 -1.33 0.48
N ALA A 246 22.93 -0.81 1.62
CA ALA A 246 23.92 -1.48 2.46
C ALA A 246 23.39 -2.83 2.98
N TRP A 247 22.13 -2.88 3.42
CA TRP A 247 21.52 -4.14 3.85
C TRP A 247 21.36 -5.14 2.71
N ALA A 248 20.89 -4.69 1.54
CA ALA A 248 20.81 -5.56 0.37
C ALA A 248 22.19 -6.13 -0.01
N ALA A 249 23.24 -5.29 0.05
CA ALA A 249 24.62 -5.74 -0.19
C ALA A 249 25.08 -6.77 0.86
N ILE A 250 24.75 -6.58 2.14
CA ILE A 250 25.05 -7.55 3.20
C ILE A 250 24.35 -8.89 2.92
N VAL A 251 23.07 -8.88 2.57
CA VAL A 251 22.32 -10.11 2.26
C VAL A 251 22.89 -10.82 1.03
N VAL A 252 23.33 -10.09 0.00
CA VAL A 252 23.87 -10.69 -1.23
C VAL A 252 25.31 -11.19 -1.05
N VAL A 253 26.15 -10.48 -0.31
CA VAL A 253 27.59 -10.78 -0.23
C VAL A 253 27.95 -11.59 1.02
N VAL A 254 27.40 -11.23 2.18
CA VAL A 254 27.80 -11.80 3.47
C VAL A 254 27.04 -13.09 3.77
N PHE A 255 25.74 -13.17 3.47
CA PHE A 255 24.95 -14.36 3.81
C PHE A 255 25.45 -15.63 3.10
N PRO A 256 25.82 -15.62 1.81
CA PRO A 256 26.35 -16.83 1.17
C PRO A 256 27.59 -17.37 1.87
N VAL A 257 28.48 -16.48 2.33
CA VAL A 257 29.71 -16.85 3.04
C VAL A 257 29.42 -17.36 4.46
N VAL A 258 28.56 -16.66 5.20
CA VAL A 258 28.25 -17.00 6.60
C VAL A 258 27.43 -18.29 6.73
N PHE A 259 26.52 -18.55 5.79
CA PHE A 259 25.64 -19.71 5.81
C PHE A 259 26.07 -20.85 4.87
N GLY A 260 27.20 -20.71 4.19
CA GLY A 260 27.79 -21.77 3.38
C GLY A 260 27.02 -22.11 2.09
N TYR A 261 26.41 -21.10 1.45
CA TYR A 261 25.78 -21.26 0.13
C TYR A 261 26.76 -21.11 -1.04
N ALA A 262 28.01 -20.76 -0.76
CA ALA A 262 29.10 -20.55 -1.72
C ALA A 262 30.24 -21.55 -1.51
#